data_AF-A0A4D4JGV1-F1
#
_entry.id   AF-A0A4D4JGV1-F1
#
_cell.length_a   1.000
_cell.length_b   1.000
_cell.length_c   1.000
_cell.angle_alpha   90.00
_cell.angle_beta   90.00
_cell.angle_gamma   90.00
#
_symmetry.space_group_name_H-M   'P 1'
#
loop_
_entity.id
_entity.type
_entity.pdbx_description
1 polymer ?
#
loop_
_entity_poly.entity_id
_entity_poly.type
_entity_poly.pdbx_seq_one_letter_code
_entity_poly.pdbx_strand_id
1 'polypeptide(L)'
;MDCTKQPLEGAMAHVSWDNNLPTTWTALMDGQAVCAVKRKEIGGWTAAWTDERLWPAPAHLPKAMPQPTRFFSSLEEAKQAVEQALSP
;
A
#
# COMPACT_ATOMS: atom_id res chain seq x y z
N MET A 1 -3.94 20.57 -20.79
CA MET A 1 -2.80 19.67 -20.47
C MET A 1 -2.48 19.91 -19.01
N ASP A 2 -3.38 19.37 -18.21
CA ASP A 2 -3.59 19.79 -16.84
C ASP A 2 -2.73 18.86 -15.99
N CYS A 3 -1.44 19.20 -15.88
CA CYS A 3 -0.58 18.66 -14.84
C CYS A 3 -1.02 19.30 -13.53
N THR A 4 -2.11 18.77 -12.96
CA THR A 4 -2.70 19.27 -11.73
C THR A 4 -1.67 19.17 -10.61
N LYS A 5 -1.40 20.33 -9.99
CA LYS A 5 -0.55 20.56 -8.83
C LYS A 5 -0.75 19.47 -7.76
N GLN A 6 0.34 19.05 -7.12
CA GLN A 6 0.28 18.66 -5.71
C GLN A 6 1.20 19.59 -4.89
N PRO A 7 0.71 20.15 -3.77
CA PRO A 7 1.46 21.07 -2.92
C PRO A 7 2.48 20.36 -2.03
N LEU A 8 3.50 21.11 -1.61
CA LEU A 8 4.44 20.72 -0.55
C LEU A 8 3.70 20.69 0.79
N GLU A 9 3.55 19.53 1.42
CA GLU A 9 3.11 19.39 2.82
C GLU A 9 4.01 18.39 3.56
N GLY A 10 4.40 18.78 4.78
CA GLY A 10 5.63 18.32 5.43
C GLY A 10 5.67 16.91 6.02
N ALA A 11 6.90 16.45 6.24
CA ALA A 11 7.36 15.47 7.25
C ALA A 11 6.53 14.19 7.53
N MET A 12 5.74 13.69 6.58
CA MET A 12 5.23 12.32 6.55
C MET A 12 5.63 11.72 5.21
N ALA A 13 6.10 10.46 5.19
CA ALA A 13 6.54 9.78 3.96
C ALA A 13 5.52 10.02 2.83
N HIS A 14 5.92 10.77 1.79
CA HIS A 14 4.98 11.25 0.76
C HIS A 14 4.62 10.10 -0.18
N VAL A 15 3.67 9.26 0.25
CA VAL A 15 3.18 8.11 -0.52
C VAL A 15 2.14 8.60 -1.51
N SER A 16 2.51 8.60 -2.79
CA SER A 16 1.60 8.86 -3.91
C SER A 16 0.94 7.56 -4.34
N TRP A 17 -0.35 7.57 -4.66
CA TRP A 17 -1.07 6.37 -5.08
C TRP A 17 -1.39 6.43 -6.57
N ASP A 18 -0.68 5.62 -7.34
CA ASP A 18 -0.93 5.45 -8.77
C ASP A 18 -2.03 4.41 -9.01
N ASN A 19 -3.08 4.80 -9.72
CA ASN A 19 -4.18 3.91 -10.05
C ASN A 19 -3.93 3.23 -11.39
N ASN A 20 -3.29 2.06 -11.35
CA ASN A 20 -3.16 1.18 -12.50
C ASN A 20 -4.47 0.40 -12.70
N LEU A 21 -5.34 0.95 -13.55
CA LEU A 21 -6.62 0.35 -13.92
C LEU A 21 -6.46 -1.08 -14.50
N PRO A 22 -7.45 -1.98 -14.27
CA PRO A 22 -8.79 -1.70 -13.75
C PRO A 22 -8.96 -1.84 -12.22
N THR A 23 -8.05 -2.50 -11.51
CA THR A 23 -8.24 -2.81 -10.07
C THR A 23 -6.93 -2.95 -9.29
N THR A 24 -5.88 -2.27 -9.74
CA THR A 24 -4.58 -2.23 -9.05
C THR A 24 -4.27 -0.80 -8.61
N TRP A 25 -3.69 -0.68 -7.43
CA TRP A 25 -3.22 0.57 -6.86
C TRP A 25 -1.76 0.38 -6.46
N THR A 26 -0.88 1.26 -6.91
CA THR A 26 0.54 1.19 -6.60
C THR A 26 0.90 2.38 -5.71
N ALA A 27 1.41 2.11 -4.52
CA ALA A 27 2.01 3.10 -3.66
C ALA A 27 3.41 3.43 -4.17
N LEU A 28 3.62 4.71 -4.50
CA LEU A 28 4.88 5.32 -4.91
C LEU A 28 5.39 6.17 -3.75
N MET A 29 6.52 5.82 -3.14
CA MET A 29 7.19 6.65 -2.15
C MET A 29 8.38 7.35 -2.82
N ASP A 30 8.40 8.67 -2.82
CA ASP A 30 9.42 9.47 -3.51
C ASP A 30 9.54 9.16 -5.02
N GLY A 31 8.43 8.74 -5.65
CA GLY A 31 8.39 8.31 -7.05
C GLY A 31 8.81 6.85 -7.30
N GLN A 32 9.18 6.08 -6.27
CA GLN A 32 9.50 4.67 -6.38
C GLN A 32 8.33 3.79 -5.93
N ALA A 33 7.97 2.78 -6.73
CA ALA A 33 6.94 1.81 -6.35
C ALA A 33 7.42 0.97 -5.16
N VAL A 34 6.74 1.12 -4.03
CA VAL A 34 7.04 0.41 -2.77
C VAL A 34 6.00 -0.65 -2.42
N CYS A 35 4.74 -0.46 -2.82
CA CYS A 35 3.68 -1.44 -2.55
C CYS A 35 2.65 -1.49 -3.67
N ALA A 36 2.15 -2.67 -3.99
CA ALA A 36 1.09 -2.90 -4.96
C ALA A 36 -0.13 -3.52 -4.27
N VAL A 37 -1.23 -2.77 -4.26
CA VAL A 37 -2.54 -3.15 -3.73
C VAL A 37 -3.43 -3.62 -4.89
N LYS A 38 -3.68 -4.92 -4.97
CA LYS A 38 -4.48 -5.56 -6.02
C LYS A 38 -5.84 -5.98 -5.46
N ARG A 39 -6.94 -5.69 -6.17
CA ARG A 39 -8.24 -6.24 -5.81
C ARG A 39 -8.27 -7.73 -6.12
N LYS A 40 -8.79 -8.54 -5.20
CA LYS A 40 -9.04 -9.96 -5.43
C LYS A 40 -10.43 -10.16 -6.03
N GLU A 41 -10.56 -11.11 -6.96
CA GLU A 41 -11.85 -11.49 -7.57
C GLU A 41 -12.86 -11.99 -6.53
N ILE A 42 -12.39 -12.66 -5.47
CA ILE A 42 -13.21 -13.16 -4.35
C ILE A 42 -13.73 -12.06 -3.41
N GLY A 43 -13.45 -10.78 -3.71
CA GLY A 43 -13.66 -9.67 -2.78
C GLY A 43 -12.44 -9.41 -1.90
N GLY A 44 -12.23 -8.15 -1.54
CA GLY A 44 -11.08 -7.68 -0.78
C GLY A 44 -9.88 -7.24 -1.63
N TRP A 45 -8.84 -6.82 -0.92
CA TRP A 45 -7.65 -6.17 -1.44
C TRP A 45 -6.41 -6.85 -0.89
N THR A 46 -5.38 -7.00 -1.70
CA THR A 46 -4.11 -7.59 -1.29
C THR A 46 -3.01 -6.57 -1.52
N ALA A 47 -2.40 -6.09 -0.44
CA ALA A 47 -1.22 -5.24 -0.51
C ALA A 47 0.03 -6.12 -0.51
N ALA A 48 0.86 -5.99 -1.53
CA ALA A 48 2.12 -6.69 -1.68
C ALA A 48 3.24 -5.66 -1.70
N TRP A 49 4.20 -5.77 -0.79
CA TRP A 49 5.41 -4.96 -0.90
C TRP A 49 6.14 -5.34 -2.20
N THR A 50 6.59 -4.34 -2.95
CA THR A 50 7.41 -4.55 -4.15
C THR A 50 8.91 -4.59 -3.81
N ASP A 51 9.23 -4.26 -2.57
CA ASP A 51 10.57 -4.29 -1.96
C ASP A 51 10.75 -5.55 -1.07
N GLU A 52 11.86 -5.65 -0.32
CA GLU A 52 12.13 -6.74 0.64
C GLU A 52 11.39 -6.58 1.99
N ARG A 53 10.47 -5.60 2.07
CA ARG A 53 9.63 -5.39 3.25
C ARG A 53 8.63 -6.52 3.44
N LEU A 54 8.47 -6.94 4.69
CA LEU A 54 7.47 -7.92 5.08
C LEU A 54 6.43 -7.26 5.98
N TRP A 55 5.17 -7.56 5.72
CA TRP A 55 4.09 -7.19 6.62
C TRP A 55 4.26 -7.91 7.95
N PRO A 56 4.08 -7.21 9.09
CA PRO A 56 4.08 -7.85 10.39
C PRO A 56 2.95 -8.88 10.49
N ALA A 57 3.14 -9.85 11.37
CA ALA A 57 2.15 -10.90 11.61
C ALA A 57 0.76 -10.29 11.89
N PRO A 58 -0.30 -10.74 11.22
CA PRO A 58 -1.64 -10.25 11.48
C PRO A 58 -2.03 -10.51 12.94
N ALA A 59 -2.74 -9.58 13.58
CA ALA A 59 -3.15 -9.71 14.99
C ALA A 59 -4.00 -10.97 15.26
N HIS A 60 -4.73 -11.46 14.25
CA HIS A 60 -5.52 -12.69 14.34
C HIS A 60 -4.70 -13.98 14.16
N LEU A 61 -3.45 -13.87 13.69
CA LEU A 61 -2.50 -14.99 13.51
C LEU A 61 -1.11 -14.59 14.03
N PRO A 62 -0.93 -14.47 15.36
CA PRO A 62 0.36 -14.08 15.95
C PRO A 62 1.48 -15.11 15.74
N LYS A 63 1.16 -16.32 15.25
CA LYS A 63 2.14 -17.35 14.85
C LYS A 63 2.51 -17.31 13.38
N ALA A 64 1.89 -16.45 12.58
CA ALA A 64 2.23 -16.32 11.17
C ALA A 64 3.59 -15.63 11.02
N MET A 65 4.44 -16.16 10.16
CA MET A 65 5.67 -15.48 9.75
C MET A 65 5.32 -14.18 9.02
N PRO A 66 6.19 -13.15 9.08
CA PRO A 66 6.03 -11.93 8.30
C PRO A 66 5.85 -12.30 6.82
N GLN A 67 4.79 -11.77 6.19
CA GLN A 67 4.45 -12.12 4.81
C GLN A 67 4.79 -10.97 3.87
N PRO A 68 5.27 -11.23 2.65
CA PRO A 68 5.49 -10.18 1.65
C PRO A 68 4.16 -9.54 1.20
N THR A 69 3.03 -10.24 1.42
CA THR A 69 1.69 -9.78 1.06
C THR A 69 0.73 -9.84 2.24
N ARG A 70 -0.18 -8.87 2.34
CA ARG A 70 -1.22 -8.81 3.36
C ARG A 70 -2.58 -8.57 2.72
N PHE A 71 -3.57 -9.33 3.18
CA PHE A 71 -4.95 -9.19 2.76
C PHE A 71 -5.68 -8.17 3.63
N PHE A 72 -6.53 -7.38 2.99
CA PHE A 72 -7.36 -6.33 3.56
C PHE A 72 -8.77 -6.46 3.01
N SER A 73 -9.76 -6.14 3.84
CA SER A 73 -11.16 -6.15 3.42
C SER A 73 -11.48 -4.96 2.50
N SER A 74 -10.82 -3.82 2.74
CA SER A 74 -11.10 -2.53 2.09
C SER A 74 -9.84 -1.89 1.50
N LEU A 75 -10.01 -1.09 0.45
CA LEU A 75 -8.90 -0.34 -0.17
C LEU A 75 -8.33 0.69 0.82
N GLU A 76 -9.20 1.42 1.51
CA GLU A 76 -8.79 2.43 2.51
C GLU A 76 -7.96 1.80 3.62
N GLU A 77 -8.36 0.64 4.16
CA GLU A 77 -7.55 -0.11 5.14
C GLU A 77 -6.19 -0.52 4.57
N ALA A 78 -6.16 -1.00 3.32
CA ALA A 78 -4.91 -1.38 2.67
C ALA A 78 -3.97 -0.17 2.51
N LYS A 79 -4.51 0.98 2.08
CA LYS A 79 -3.74 2.21 1.91
C LYS A 79 -3.20 2.71 3.23
N GLN A 80 -4.07 2.84 4.23
CA GLN A 80 -3.70 3.31 5.57
C GLN A 80 -2.66 2.40 6.22
N ALA A 81 -2.77 1.09 6.05
CA ALA A 81 -1.77 0.15 6.56
C ALA A 81 -0.42 0.30 5.86
N VAL A 82 -0.41 0.59 4.55
CA VAL A 82 0.82 0.87 3.79
C VAL A 82 1.45 2.16 4.29
N GLU A 83 0.66 3.22 4.46
CA GLU A 83 1.11 4.50 4.99
C GLU A 83 1.68 4.35 6.41
N GLN A 84 1.02 3.60 7.29
CA GLN A 84 1.52 3.30 8.64
C GLN A 84 2.82 2.48 8.64
N ALA A 85 2.96 1.52 7.71
CA ALA A 85 4.17 0.71 7.60
C ALA A 85 5.36 1.45 6.95
N LEU A 86 5.08 2.53 6.21
CA LEU A 86 6.08 3.45 5.65
C LEU A 86 6.37 4.64 6.56
N SER A 87 5.52 4.88 7.56
CA SER A 87 5.77 5.85 8.62
C SER A 87 6.88 5.33 9.55
N PRO A 88 7.89 6.14 9.88
CA PRO A 88 9.00 5.75 10.75
C PRO A 88 8.59 5.50 12.20
#